data_AF-A0A3B0T6V4-F1
#
_entry.id   AF-A0A3B0T6V4-F1
#
_cell.length_a   1.000
_cell.length_b   1.000
_cell.length_c   1.000
_cell.angle_alpha   90.00
_cell.angle_beta   90.00
_cell.angle_gamma   90.00
#
_symmetry.space_group_name_H-M   'P 1'
#
loop_
_entity.id
_entity.type
_entity.pdbx_description
1 polymer ?
#
loop_
_entity_poly.entity_id
_entity_poly.type
_entity_poly.pdbx_seq_one_letter_code
_entity_poly.pdbx_strand_id
1 'polypeptide(L)'
;MNTWLTHALATQPNETSHSAVRERIDDSVRPPGSFDRLDDLVVGPAGWQHKQRPRINHPAVIVFTGDHGVVEEQVSRHPPKVSAIALSGRK
;
A
#
# COMPACT_ATOMS: atom_id res chain seq x y z
N MET A 1 -18.57 -17.83 0.75
CA MET A 1 -17.65 -16.68 0.87
C MET A 1 -18.31 -15.64 1.77
N ASN A 2 -17.60 -15.08 2.74
CA ASN A 2 -18.19 -14.02 3.59
C ASN A 2 -18.29 -12.70 2.79
N THR A 3 -19.37 -11.96 2.99
CA THR A 3 -19.74 -10.79 2.17
C THR A 3 -18.66 -9.71 2.17
N TRP A 4 -17.92 -9.56 3.27
CA TRP A 4 -16.84 -8.57 3.36
C TRP A 4 -15.67 -8.88 2.42
N LEU A 5 -15.28 -10.14 2.24
CA LEU A 5 -14.14 -10.52 1.39
C LEU A 5 -14.48 -10.29 -0.09
N THR A 6 -15.67 -10.69 -0.52
CA THR A 6 -16.14 -10.44 -1.88
C THR A 6 -16.18 -8.94 -2.18
N HIS A 7 -16.68 -8.14 -1.23
CA HIS A 7 -16.71 -6.68 -1.37
C HIS A 7 -15.30 -6.07 -1.44
N ALA A 8 -14.39 -6.50 -0.56
CA ALA A 8 -13.01 -6.03 -0.54
C ALA A 8 -12.27 -6.36 -1.85
N LEU A 9 -12.44 -7.58 -2.38
CA LEU A 9 -11.81 -8.00 -3.63
C LEU A 9 -12.43 -7.34 -4.87
N ALA A 10 -13.71 -6.95 -4.81
CA ALA A 10 -14.39 -6.26 -5.90
C ALA A 10 -14.17 -4.73 -5.88
N THR A 11 -13.71 -4.16 -4.77
CA THR A 11 -13.50 -2.72 -4.63
C THR A 11 -12.41 -2.25 -5.60
N GLN A 12 -12.73 -1.23 -6.38
CA GLN A 12 -11.80 -0.57 -7.30
C GLN A 12 -11.57 0.89 -6.89
N PRO A 13 -10.46 1.51 -7.29
CA PRO A 13 -10.24 2.95 -7.10
C PRO A 13 -11.36 3.78 -7.74
N ASN A 14 -11.77 4.86 -7.05
CA ASN A 14 -12.75 5.80 -7.56
C ASN A 14 -12.09 6.89 -8.44
N GLU A 15 -12.37 6.89 -9.74
CA GLU A 15 -11.77 7.84 -10.69
C GLU A 15 -12.18 9.30 -10.44
N THR A 16 -13.41 9.55 -9.99
CA THR A 16 -13.83 10.92 -9.62
C THR A 16 -12.96 11.50 -8.50
N SER A 17 -12.56 10.66 -7.53
CA SER A 17 -11.67 11.06 -6.45
C SER A 17 -10.24 11.28 -6.94
N HIS A 18 -9.75 10.48 -7.89
CA HIS A 18 -8.46 10.74 -8.55
C HIS A 18 -8.45 12.09 -9.25
N SER A 19 -9.43 12.36 -10.11
CA SER A 19 -9.50 13.61 -10.89
C SER A 19 -9.58 14.83 -9.98
N ALA A 20 -10.41 14.80 -8.94
CA ALA A 20 -10.53 15.91 -8.00
C ALA A 20 -9.23 16.23 -7.23
N VAL A 21 -8.35 15.24 -7.02
CA VAL A 21 -7.03 15.48 -6.42
C VAL A 21 -6.05 16.04 -7.43
N ARG A 22 -6.05 15.55 -8.68
CA ARG A 22 -5.23 16.10 -9.77
C ARG A 22 -5.57 17.56 -10.06
N GLU A 23 -6.86 17.87 -10.20
CA GLU A 23 -7.33 19.25 -10.41
C GLU A 23 -6.85 20.19 -9.29
N ARG A 24 -6.90 19.75 -8.03
CA ARG A 24 -6.40 20.56 -6.90
C ARG A 24 -4.88 20.72 -6.91
N ILE A 25 -4.14 19.71 -7.37
CA ILE A 25 -2.69 19.79 -7.57
C ILE A 25 -2.38 20.83 -8.65
N ASP A 26 -3.11 20.81 -9.76
CA ASP A 26 -2.91 21.71 -10.90
C ASP A 26 -3.28 23.17 -10.55
N ASP A 27 -4.25 23.37 -9.65
CA ASP A 27 -4.65 24.70 -9.14
C ASP A 27 -3.73 25.25 -8.02
N SER A 28 -2.72 24.48 -7.60
CA SER A 28 -1.84 24.92 -6.50
C SER A 28 -0.88 26.03 -6.94
N VAL A 29 -0.64 27.01 -6.06
CA VAL A 29 0.28 28.15 -6.30
C VAL A 29 1.74 27.70 -6.16
N ARG A 30 2.18 26.83 -7.08
CA ARG A 30 3.56 26.37 -7.23
C ARG A 30 3.85 26.11 -8.71
N PRO A 31 5.12 26.13 -9.15
CA PRO A 31 5.47 25.73 -10.50
C PRO A 31 4.97 24.29 -10.79
N PRO A 32 4.38 24.04 -11.97
CA PRO A 32 3.93 22.70 -12.36
C PRO A 32 5.06 21.67 -12.21
N GLY A 33 4.74 20.50 -11.67
CA GLY A 33 5.70 19.40 -11.50
C GLY A 33 6.76 19.61 -10.40
N SER A 34 6.72 20.71 -9.64
CA SER A 34 7.68 21.00 -8.56
C SER A 34 7.75 19.94 -7.46
N PHE A 35 6.72 19.10 -7.32
CA PHE A 35 6.67 18.00 -6.36
C PHE A 35 6.58 16.62 -7.00
N ASP A 36 6.55 16.52 -8.33
CA ASP A 36 6.70 15.31 -9.15
C ASP A 36 6.10 14.05 -8.47
N ARG A 37 6.94 13.15 -7.94
CA ARG A 37 6.51 11.91 -7.26
C ARG A 37 5.54 12.10 -6.09
N LEU A 38 5.61 13.21 -5.37
CA LEU A 38 4.68 13.48 -4.27
C LEU A 38 3.28 13.81 -4.80
N ASP A 39 3.16 14.41 -5.98
CA ASP A 39 1.87 14.68 -6.63
C ASP A 39 1.19 13.36 -7.01
N ASP A 40 1.95 12.41 -7.57
CA ASP A 40 1.44 11.07 -7.88
C ASP A 40 1.06 10.28 -6.61
N LEU A 41 1.87 10.40 -5.56
CA LEU A 41 1.70 9.65 -4.31
C LEU A 41 0.37 9.95 -3.62
N VAL A 42 -0.14 11.18 -3.71
CA VAL A 42 -1.39 11.57 -3.03
C VAL A 42 -2.66 11.22 -3.82
N VAL A 43 -2.55 10.94 -5.12
CA VAL A 43 -3.69 10.55 -5.97
C VAL A 43 -4.18 9.14 -5.61
N GLY A 44 -3.27 8.19 -5.43
CA GLY A 44 -3.63 6.79 -5.13
C GLY A 44 -4.53 6.62 -3.90
N PRO A 45 -4.18 7.19 -2.73
CA PRO A 45 -5.05 7.16 -1.55
C PRO A 45 -6.43 7.77 -1.78
N ALA A 46 -6.57 8.77 -2.64
CA ALA A 46 -7.87 9.39 -2.95
C ALA A 46 -8.83 8.39 -3.60
N GLY A 47 -8.34 7.63 -4.58
CA GLY A 47 -9.12 6.61 -5.27
C GLY A 47 -9.50 5.45 -4.38
N TRP A 48 -8.55 4.90 -3.62
CA TRP A 48 -8.82 3.75 -2.74
C TRP A 48 -9.67 4.10 -1.51
N GLN A 49 -9.58 5.34 -1.00
CA GLN A 49 -10.44 5.81 0.09
C GLN A 49 -11.79 6.36 -0.39
N HIS A 50 -11.99 6.49 -1.71
CA HIS A 50 -13.17 7.11 -2.32
C HIS A 50 -13.42 8.53 -1.75
N LYS A 51 -12.34 9.33 -1.61
CA LYS A 51 -12.37 10.67 -1.00
C LYS A 51 -11.53 11.66 -1.80
N GLN A 52 -12.10 12.83 -2.08
CA GLN A 52 -11.39 13.95 -2.71
C GLN A 52 -10.33 14.59 -1.78
N ARG A 53 -10.46 14.42 -0.47
CA ARG A 53 -9.49 14.85 0.55
C ARG A 53 -9.06 13.63 1.38
N PRO A 54 -8.20 12.75 0.84
CA PRO A 54 -7.77 11.55 1.55
C PRO A 54 -6.96 11.91 2.80
N ARG A 55 -6.97 11.02 3.80
CA ARG A 55 -6.12 11.13 5.00
C ARG A 55 -5.54 9.78 5.34
N ILE A 56 -4.30 9.76 5.81
CA ILE A 56 -3.63 8.55 6.33
C ILE A 56 -3.42 8.78 7.83
N ASN A 57 -4.37 8.34 8.65
CA ASN A 57 -4.34 8.57 10.10
C ASN A 57 -3.66 7.42 10.88
N HIS A 58 -3.83 6.19 10.40
CA HIS A 58 -3.33 4.98 11.06
C HIS A 58 -2.60 4.11 10.03
N PRO A 59 -1.41 4.54 9.56
CA PRO A 59 -0.61 3.69 8.68
C PRO A 59 -0.23 2.41 9.42
N ALA A 60 -0.36 1.27 8.74
CA ALA A 60 0.00 -0.04 9.27
C ALA A 60 1.07 -0.67 8.38
N VAL A 61 2.03 -1.34 9.01
CA VAL A 61 3.00 -2.21 8.33
C VAL A 61 2.63 -3.64 8.68
N ILE A 62 2.24 -4.43 7.68
CA ILE A 62 1.89 -5.85 7.85
C ILE A 62 3.03 -6.68 7.28
N VAL A 63 3.75 -7.38 8.15
CA VAL A 63 4.84 -8.30 7.77
C VAL A 63 4.28 -9.71 7.71
N PHE A 64 4.26 -10.30 6.52
CA PHE A 64 3.95 -11.71 6.33
C PHE A 64 5.25 -12.50 6.29
N THR A 65 5.39 -13.51 7.14
CA THR A 65 6.52 -14.45 7.08
C THR A 65 5.97 -15.85 6.86
N GLY A 66 6.72 -16.67 6.13
CA GLY A 66 6.38 -18.06 5.89
C GLY A 66 7.63 -18.82 5.50
N ASP A 67 7.62 -20.13 5.77
CA ASP A 67 8.65 -21.04 5.32
C ASP A 67 8.27 -21.67 3.98
N HIS A 68 9.29 -22.04 3.20
CA HIS A 68 9.13 -22.69 1.91
C HIS A 68 9.88 -24.02 1.92
N GLY A 69 9.20 -25.11 1.50
CA GLY A 69 9.79 -26.46 1.51
C GLY A 69 11.03 -26.63 0.63
N VAL A 70 11.16 -25.82 -0.43
CA VAL A 70 12.35 -25.81 -1.31
C VAL A 70 13.66 -25.51 -0.58
N VAL A 71 13.61 -25.03 0.66
CA VAL A 71 14.81 -24.77 1.47
C VAL A 71 15.66 -26.02 1.70
N GLU A 72 15.07 -27.22 1.62
CA GLU A 72 15.79 -28.50 1.71
C GLU A 72 16.80 -28.70 0.56
N GLU A 73 16.55 -28.08 -0.59
CA GLU A 73 17.44 -28.08 -1.77
C GLU A 73 18.62 -27.11 -1.63
N GLN A 74 18.86 -26.57 -0.43
CA GLN A 74 19.98 -25.67 -0.11
C GLN A 74 20.06 -24.40 -0.98
N VAL A 75 18.92 -23.94 -1.50
CA VAL A 75 18.81 -22.75 -2.37
C VAL A 75 18.92 -21.42 -1.61
N SER A 76 18.89 -21.45 -0.28
CA SER A 76 18.95 -20.25 0.57
C SER A 76 20.36 -20.04 1.13
N ARG A 77 20.78 -18.76 1.18
CA ARG A 77 22.02 -18.32 1.86
C ARG A 77 21.93 -18.42 3.39
N HIS A 78 20.72 -18.49 3.95
CA HIS A 78 20.47 -18.45 5.39
C HIS A 78 19.81 -19.74 5.89
N PRO A 79 20.09 -20.17 7.13
CA PRO A 79 19.42 -21.34 7.72
C PRO A 79 17.89 -21.17 7.78
N PRO A 80 17.10 -22.26 7.63
CA PRO A 80 15.63 -22.18 7.65
C PRO A 80 15.05 -21.49 8.88
N LYS A 81 15.71 -21.60 10.03
CA LYS A 81 15.27 -21.01 11.31
C LYS A 81 15.17 -19.47 11.30
N VAL A 82 15.75 -18.78 10.32
CA VAL A 82 15.77 -17.32 10.26
C VAL A 82 14.37 -16.72 10.06
N SER A 83 13.45 -17.40 9.34
CA SER A 83 12.06 -16.93 9.17
C SER A 83 11.35 -16.74 10.52
N ALA A 84 11.56 -17.67 11.46
CA ALA A 84 10.99 -17.59 12.79
C ALA A 84 11.61 -16.47 13.65
N ILE A 85 12.89 -16.14 13.42
CA ILE A 85 13.59 -15.07 14.14
C ILE A 85 13.10 -13.69 13.68
N ALA A 86 12.76 -13.52 12.40
CA ALA A 86 12.22 -12.27 11.86
C ALA A 86 10.90 -11.84 12.55
N LEU A 87 10.12 -12.78 13.06
CA LEU A 87 8.91 -12.53 13.85
C LEU A 87 9.16 -12.28 15.34
N SER A 88 10.35 -12.62 15.86
CA SER A 88 10.66 -12.54 17.30
C SER A 88 11.05 -11.13 17.77
N GLY A 89 10.97 -10.13 16.88
CA GLY A 89 11.11 -8.72 17.22
C GLY A 89 10.07 -8.30 18.25
N ARG A 90 10.55 -8.00 19.46
CA ARG A 90 9.79 -7.58 20.64
C ARG A 90 8.65 -6.60 20.32
N LYS A 91 7.49 -6.82 20.97
CA LYS A 91 6.60 -5.71 21.37
C LYS A 91 7.30 -4.83 22.39
#